data_AF-A0A423ULB6-F1
#
_entry.id   AF-A0A423ULB6-F1
#
_cell.length_a   1.000
_cell.length_b   1.000
_cell.length_c   1.000
_cell.angle_alpha   90.00
_cell.angle_beta   90.00
_cell.angle_gamma   90.00
#
_symmetry.space_group_name_H-M   'P 1'
#
loop_
_entity.id
_entity.type
_entity.pdbx_description
1 polymer ?
#
loop_
_entity_poly.entity_id
_entity_poly.type
_entity_poly.pdbx_seq_one_letter_code
_entity_poly.pdbx_strand_id
1 'polypeptide(L)'
;MASEKQQAGRALRRLARKNPLAALAIAAVLVIGAALGWFGAAGGGVAEDAAPGRDGQATIAPVGDGLQQAQVVRVVDGDTLKVSVPGEADATVRLIGMDTPESVAADEARNCEEGRIASDYAKSLVAPGQTVWLSRDVSDADRYGRLLRYVWIERPDDPADEGEIAGKMLNAILVRDGYAQVKRYKPDTTLHDLFQRWGDEAAADGRGVTYKWA
;
A
#
# COMPACT_ATOMS: atom_id res chain seq x y z
N MET A 1 -6.80 -58.22 -0.46
CA MET A 1 -6.18 -57.03 0.17
C MET A 1 -4.96 -56.66 -0.64
N ALA A 2 -5.07 -55.60 -1.45
CA ALA A 2 -3.95 -55.06 -2.22
C ALA A 2 -3.20 -54.06 -1.33
N SER A 3 -1.88 -54.18 -1.26
CA SER A 3 -0.99 -53.33 -0.45
C SER A 3 -1.20 -51.84 -0.79
N GLU A 4 -1.25 -50.96 0.23
CA GLU A 4 -1.35 -49.50 0.10
C GLU A 4 -0.32 -48.91 -0.89
N LYS A 5 0.83 -49.58 -1.05
CA LYS A 5 1.87 -49.20 -2.03
C LYS A 5 1.41 -49.31 -3.49
N GLN A 6 0.49 -50.24 -3.80
CA GLN A 6 -0.06 -50.40 -5.16
C GLN A 6 -1.18 -49.41 -5.48
N GLN A 7 -1.84 -48.84 -4.47
CA GLN A 7 -2.85 -47.78 -4.66
C GLN A 7 -2.20 -46.40 -4.85
N ALA A 8 -1.12 -46.09 -4.12
CA ALA A 8 -0.37 -44.85 -4.26
C ALA A 8 0.31 -44.71 -5.65
N GLY A 9 0.85 -45.80 -6.21
CA GLY A 9 1.50 -45.79 -7.52
C GLY A 9 0.56 -45.53 -8.71
N ARG A 10 -0.73 -45.87 -8.58
CA ARG A 10 -1.74 -45.62 -9.63
C ARG A 10 -2.26 -44.17 -9.60
N ALA A 11 -2.31 -43.54 -8.42
CA ALA A 11 -2.70 -42.15 -8.27
C ALA A 11 -1.65 -41.19 -8.84
N LEU A 12 -0.36 -41.44 -8.57
CA LEU A 12 0.75 -40.63 -9.11
C LEU A 12 0.84 -40.67 -10.64
N ARG A 13 0.55 -41.83 -11.25
CA ARG A 13 0.50 -41.98 -12.72
C ARG A 13 -0.68 -41.24 -13.38
N ARG A 14 -1.72 -40.87 -12.62
CA ARG A 14 -2.88 -40.11 -13.11
C ARG A 14 -2.66 -38.59 -13.04
N LEU A 15 -1.82 -38.10 -12.13
CA LEU A 15 -1.47 -36.69 -11.99
C LEU A 15 -0.41 -36.22 -13.01
N ALA A 16 0.53 -37.09 -13.39
CA ALA A 16 1.56 -36.78 -14.38
C ALA A 16 1.06 -36.67 -15.85
N ARG A 17 -0.21 -36.96 -16.12
CA ARG A 17 -0.79 -36.92 -17.48
C ARG A 17 -1.52 -35.61 -17.81
N LYS A 18 -1.61 -34.65 -16.87
CA LYS A 18 -2.33 -33.38 -17.09
C LYS A 18 -1.48 -32.10 -17.01
N ASN A 19 -0.35 -32.05 -16.30
CA ASN A 19 0.49 -30.84 -16.22
C ASN A 19 2.01 -31.19 -16.27
N PRO A 20 2.77 -30.85 -17.34
CA PRO A 20 4.17 -31.26 -17.47
C PRO A 20 5.20 -30.46 -16.65
N LEU A 21 4.79 -29.43 -15.89
CA LEU A 21 5.72 -28.53 -15.17
C LEU A 21 5.99 -28.91 -13.70
N ALA A 22 5.32 -29.93 -13.15
CA ALA A 22 5.48 -30.33 -11.75
C ALA A 22 6.60 -31.38 -11.49
N ALA A 23 7.41 -31.72 -12.50
CA ALA A 23 8.42 -32.79 -12.42
C ALA A 23 9.86 -32.28 -12.24
N LEU A 24 10.05 -31.01 -11.89
CA LEU A 24 11.36 -30.34 -11.87
C LEU A 24 11.64 -29.68 -10.52
N ALA A 25 11.63 -30.46 -9.43
CA ALA A 25 12.05 -29.96 -8.12
C ALA A 25 12.66 -31.03 -7.19
N ILE A 26 12.95 -32.24 -7.67
CA ILE A 26 13.56 -33.29 -6.85
C ILE A 26 14.67 -33.98 -7.63
N ALA A 27 15.85 -33.35 -7.72
CA ALA A 27 17.14 -34.01 -7.90
C ALA A 27 18.30 -32.98 -7.95
N ALA A 28 18.87 -32.62 -6.80
CA ALA A 28 20.27 -32.20 -6.72
C ALA A 28 20.73 -32.24 -5.25
N VAL A 29 21.24 -33.40 -4.83
CA VAL A 29 21.89 -33.64 -3.55
C VAL A 29 23.25 -34.29 -3.84
N LEU A 30 24.30 -33.65 -3.31
CA LEU A 30 25.65 -34.14 -2.94
C LEU A 30 26.68 -34.52 -4.01
N VAL A 31 27.89 -33.94 -3.89
CA VAL A 31 29.19 -34.67 -3.83
C VAL A 31 30.29 -33.79 -3.13
N ILE A 32 30.73 -34.24 -1.93
CA ILE A 32 32.12 -34.48 -1.42
C ILE A 32 33.16 -33.32 -1.46
N GLY A 33 34.04 -33.05 -0.46
CA GLY A 33 34.51 -33.81 0.71
C GLY A 33 35.61 -33.07 1.50
N ALA A 34 36.07 -33.76 2.55
CA ALA A 34 36.88 -33.33 3.70
C ALA A 34 38.36 -32.99 3.45
N ALA A 35 38.99 -32.22 4.37
CA ALA A 35 40.23 -32.61 5.10
C ALA A 35 40.83 -31.50 6.00
N LEU A 36 41.03 -31.86 7.28
CA LEU A 36 42.24 -31.69 8.12
C LEU A 36 42.81 -30.28 8.44
N GLY A 37 43.08 -30.06 9.74
CA GLY A 37 44.37 -29.43 10.13
C GLY A 37 44.33 -28.46 11.30
N TRP A 38 44.89 -28.90 12.43
CA TRP A 38 45.16 -28.13 13.65
C TRP A 38 46.48 -27.32 13.54
N PHE A 39 46.41 -26.01 13.65
CA PHE A 39 47.47 -25.03 13.99
C PHE A 39 46.72 -23.73 14.28
N GLY A 40 46.93 -22.90 15.30
CA GLY A 40 47.94 -22.70 16.33
C GLY A 40 47.59 -21.33 16.94
N ALA A 41 47.76 -21.15 18.25
CA ALA A 41 47.41 -19.92 18.93
C ALA A 41 48.33 -18.74 18.52
N ALA A 42 47.75 -17.57 18.27
CA ALA A 42 48.40 -16.26 18.45
C ALA A 42 47.31 -15.19 18.65
N GLY A 43 47.45 -14.41 19.73
CA GLY A 43 46.48 -13.41 20.15
C GLY A 43 46.44 -12.16 19.28
N GLY A 44 45.38 -11.39 19.49
CA GLY A 44 45.17 -10.07 18.90
C GLY A 44 43.73 -9.66 19.09
N GLY A 45 43.42 -9.05 20.24
CA GLY A 45 42.12 -8.41 20.44
C GLY A 45 42.00 -7.18 19.56
N VAL A 46 40.86 -7.01 18.90
CA VAL A 46 40.30 -5.71 18.52
C VAL A 46 38.80 -5.86 18.21
N ALA A 47 38.02 -5.10 18.96
CA ALA A 47 36.71 -4.52 18.66
C ALA A 47 35.60 -5.45 18.10
N GLU A 48 34.67 -5.80 18.99
CA GLU A 48 33.25 -5.88 18.64
C GLU A 48 32.82 -4.54 18.01
N ASP A 49 32.61 -4.54 16.70
CA ASP A 49 31.74 -3.57 16.05
C ASP A 49 30.55 -4.33 15.50
N ALA A 50 29.55 -4.46 16.37
CA ALA A 50 28.27 -5.04 16.06
C ALA A 50 27.58 -4.16 15.02
N ALA A 51 27.61 -4.59 13.76
CA ALA A 51 26.75 -4.05 12.72
C ALA A 51 25.28 -4.22 13.17
N PRO A 52 24.47 -3.16 13.30
CA PRO A 52 23.05 -3.34 13.52
C PRO A 52 22.42 -3.91 12.25
N GLY A 53 21.70 -5.01 12.43
CA GLY A 53 20.94 -5.70 11.39
C GLY A 53 19.97 -4.76 10.69
N ARG A 54 19.85 -4.96 9.37
CA ARG A 54 18.84 -4.32 8.54
C ARG A 54 17.50 -5.02 8.71
N ASP A 55 16.87 -4.81 9.85
CA ASP A 55 15.43 -5.06 10.04
C ASP A 55 14.75 -3.69 10.16
N GLY A 56 14.79 -2.93 9.06
CA GLY A 56 14.10 -1.65 8.96
C GLY A 56 12.62 -1.87 8.70
N GLN A 57 11.88 -2.40 9.68
CA GLN A 57 10.46 -2.14 9.74
C GLN A 57 10.31 -0.67 10.15
N ALA A 58 10.00 0.19 9.18
CA ALA A 58 9.62 1.56 9.44
C ALA A 58 8.39 1.53 10.35
N THR A 59 8.56 1.85 11.64
CA THR A 59 7.44 1.99 12.56
C THR A 59 6.61 3.17 12.07
N ILE A 60 5.50 2.88 11.40
CA ILE A 60 4.48 3.89 11.07
C ILE A 60 3.97 4.41 12.40
N ALA A 61 4.25 5.70 12.71
CA ALA A 61 3.66 6.34 13.88
C ALA A 61 2.13 6.25 13.76
N PRO A 62 1.39 6.05 14.87
CA PRO A 62 -0.05 5.83 14.78
C PRO A 62 -0.71 7.05 14.14
N VAL A 63 -1.49 6.78 13.09
CA VAL A 63 -2.49 7.72 12.59
C VAL A 63 -3.36 8.14 13.79
N GLY A 64 -3.58 9.45 13.98
CA GLY A 64 -4.06 10.02 15.23
C GLY A 64 -5.35 9.39 15.79
N ASP A 65 -5.49 9.47 17.11
CA ASP A 65 -6.47 8.77 17.96
C ASP A 65 -7.94 8.83 17.47
N GLY A 66 -8.32 7.88 16.62
CA GLY A 66 -9.71 7.52 16.37
C GLY A 66 -10.14 7.55 14.90
N LEU A 67 -10.70 6.43 14.44
CA LEU A 67 -11.43 6.34 13.18
C LEU A 67 -12.83 6.94 13.37
N GLN A 68 -13.07 8.11 12.77
CA GLN A 68 -14.38 8.76 12.76
C GLN A 68 -15.21 8.23 11.59
N GLN A 69 -16.37 7.65 11.88
CA GLN A 69 -17.27 7.16 10.83
C GLN A 69 -17.96 8.35 10.12
N ALA A 70 -18.04 8.28 8.79
CA ALA A 70 -18.75 9.24 7.96
C ALA A 70 -19.45 8.54 6.77
N GLN A 71 -20.39 9.23 6.12
CA GLN A 71 -20.96 8.80 4.85
C GLN A 71 -20.48 9.72 3.72
N VAL A 72 -20.15 9.13 2.58
CA VAL A 72 -19.79 9.90 1.39
C VAL A 72 -21.03 10.59 0.84
N VAL A 73 -20.98 11.92 0.69
CA VAL A 73 -22.01 12.69 0.00
C VAL A 73 -21.73 12.67 -1.49
N ARG A 74 -20.48 12.96 -1.88
CA ARG A 74 -19.98 12.87 -3.27
C ARG A 74 -18.46 12.96 -3.33
N VAL A 75 -17.88 12.44 -4.40
CA VAL A 75 -16.51 12.77 -4.82
C VAL A 75 -16.54 14.13 -5.53
N VAL A 76 -15.66 15.05 -5.13
CA VAL A 76 -15.53 16.39 -5.74
C VAL A 76 -14.46 16.35 -6.83
N ASP A 77 -13.28 15.85 -6.48
CA ASP A 77 -12.16 15.61 -7.38
C ASP A 77 -11.37 14.38 -6.90
N GLY A 78 -10.32 13.97 -7.62
CA GLY A 78 -9.53 12.76 -7.32
C GLY A 78 -8.95 12.71 -5.90
N ASP A 79 -8.71 13.87 -5.28
CA ASP A 79 -8.17 13.99 -3.92
C ASP A 79 -9.13 14.67 -2.93
N THR A 80 -10.37 14.96 -3.34
CA THR A 80 -11.31 15.76 -2.54
C THR A 80 -12.69 15.12 -2.51
N LEU A 81 -13.21 14.90 -1.29
CA LEU A 81 -14.53 14.33 -1.04
C LEU A 81 -15.40 15.30 -0.25
N LYS A 82 -16.72 15.16 -0.37
CA LYS A 82 -17.67 15.72 0.59
C LYS A 82 -18.29 14.58 1.37
N VAL A 83 -18.33 14.71 2.70
CA VAL A 83 -18.80 13.68 3.62
C VAL A 83 -19.81 14.27 4.62
N SER A 84 -20.69 13.41 5.12
CA SER A 84 -21.62 13.69 6.21
C SER A 84 -21.19 12.92 7.44
N VAL A 85 -20.82 13.63 8.50
CA VAL A 85 -20.56 13.02 9.81
C VAL A 85 -21.85 13.10 10.64
N PRO A 86 -22.28 12.01 11.30
CA PRO A 86 -23.51 12.03 12.09
C PRO A 86 -23.53 13.14 13.14
N GLY A 87 -24.54 14.01 13.08
CA GLY A 87 -24.71 15.12 14.03
C GLY A 87 -23.91 16.39 13.69
N GLU A 88 -23.16 16.40 12.58
CA GLU A 88 -22.40 17.55 12.11
C GLU A 88 -22.90 18.01 10.73
N ALA A 89 -22.49 19.21 10.31
CA ALA A 89 -22.72 19.66 8.94
C ALA A 89 -21.81 18.91 7.96
N ASP A 90 -22.20 18.82 6.70
CA ASP A 90 -21.34 18.22 5.68
C ASP A 90 -19.97 18.91 5.63
N ALA A 91 -18.91 18.09 5.66
CA ALA A 91 -17.53 18.54 5.61
C ALA A 91 -16.90 18.23 4.25
N THR A 92 -15.98 19.08 3.81
CA THR A 92 -15.09 18.78 2.69
C THR A 92 -13.82 18.15 3.24
N VAL A 93 -13.41 17.02 2.69
CA VAL A 93 -12.22 16.27 3.08
C VAL A 93 -11.20 16.35 1.96
N ARG A 94 -9.98 16.75 2.30
CA ARG A 94 -8.80 16.67 1.45
C ARG A 94 -7.98 15.44 1.84
N LEU A 95 -7.75 14.56 0.88
CA LEU A 95 -6.89 13.40 1.03
C LEU A 95 -5.45 13.90 1.20
N ILE A 96 -4.83 13.58 2.34
CA ILE A 96 -3.44 13.94 2.65
C ILE A 96 -2.45 12.89 2.15
N GLY A 97 -1.19 13.31 2.03
CA GLY A 97 -0.07 12.49 1.54
C GLY A 97 -0.02 12.34 0.01
N MET A 98 -1.00 12.88 -0.71
CA MET A 98 -1.14 12.70 -2.15
C MET A 98 -1.84 13.90 -2.80
N ASP A 99 -1.64 14.08 -4.10
CA ASP A 99 -2.37 15.01 -4.98
C ASP A 99 -2.77 14.30 -6.26
N THR A 100 -3.92 14.69 -6.82
CA THR A 100 -4.30 14.35 -8.21
C THR A 100 -4.19 15.59 -9.09
N PRO A 101 -4.03 15.44 -10.42
CA PRO A 101 -4.24 16.57 -11.31
C PRO A 101 -5.67 17.07 -11.16
N GLU A 102 -5.84 18.37 -11.34
CA GLU A 102 -7.14 19.00 -11.14
C GLU A 102 -8.06 18.71 -12.32
N SER A 103 -9.34 18.43 -12.03
CA SER A 103 -10.37 18.24 -13.05
C SER A 103 -11.49 19.29 -13.01
N VAL A 104 -11.60 20.02 -11.90
CA VAL A 104 -12.69 20.97 -11.64
C VAL A 104 -12.21 22.29 -11.03
N ALA A 105 -11.00 22.72 -11.36
CA ALA A 105 -10.47 24.02 -10.98
C ALA A 105 -11.28 25.17 -11.59
N ALA A 106 -11.42 26.27 -10.84
CA ALA A 106 -12.10 27.48 -11.29
C ALA A 106 -11.39 28.16 -12.47
N ASP A 107 -10.07 27.99 -12.55
CA ASP A 107 -9.30 28.32 -13.75
C ASP A 107 -9.26 27.08 -14.65
N GLU A 108 -10.03 27.11 -15.73
CA GLU A 108 -10.19 25.99 -16.66
C GLU A 108 -8.86 25.54 -17.28
N ALA A 109 -7.86 26.42 -17.39
CA ALA A 109 -6.55 26.08 -17.94
C ALA A 109 -5.77 25.06 -17.08
N ARG A 110 -6.18 24.88 -15.81
CA ARG A 110 -5.61 23.87 -14.91
C ARG A 110 -6.25 22.50 -15.05
N ASN A 111 -7.42 22.40 -15.68
CA ASN A 111 -8.12 21.14 -15.83
C ASN A 111 -7.46 20.32 -16.94
N CYS A 112 -7.13 19.07 -16.65
CA CYS A 112 -6.56 18.16 -17.64
C CYS A 112 -7.30 16.81 -17.69
N GLU A 113 -7.07 16.09 -18.78
CA GLU A 113 -7.69 14.78 -19.00
C GLU A 113 -7.22 13.76 -17.95
N GLU A 114 -5.97 13.84 -17.51
CA GLU A 114 -5.42 13.01 -16.43
C GLU A 114 -6.16 13.26 -15.10
N GLY A 115 -6.53 14.51 -14.82
CA GLY A 115 -7.33 14.86 -13.65
C GLY A 115 -8.72 14.23 -13.71
N ARG A 116 -9.36 14.28 -14.89
CA ARG A 116 -10.65 13.62 -15.09
C ARG A 116 -10.56 12.11 -14.88
N ILE A 117 -9.51 11.48 -15.42
CA ILE A 117 -9.27 10.03 -15.25
C ILE A 117 -9.04 9.68 -13.77
N ALA A 118 -8.25 10.47 -13.04
CA ALA A 118 -8.05 10.27 -11.59
C ALA A 118 -9.33 10.45 -10.78
N SER A 119 -10.11 11.49 -11.10
CA SER A 119 -11.43 11.76 -10.49
C SER A 119 -12.42 10.63 -10.74
N ASP A 120 -12.47 10.10 -11.96
CA ASP A 120 -13.35 8.99 -12.32
C ASP A 120 -12.90 7.68 -11.66
N TYR A 121 -11.60 7.45 -11.51
CA TYR A 121 -11.09 6.31 -10.74
C TYR A 121 -11.48 6.40 -9.26
N ALA A 122 -11.32 7.56 -8.62
CA ALA A 122 -11.76 7.78 -7.24
C ALA A 122 -13.27 7.53 -7.08
N LYS A 123 -14.11 7.99 -8.03
CA LYS A 123 -15.55 7.71 -8.06
C LYS A 123 -15.89 6.22 -8.22
N SER A 124 -15.02 5.44 -8.85
CA SER A 124 -15.23 4.00 -8.99
C SER A 124 -14.95 3.22 -7.70
N LEU A 125 -14.12 3.78 -6.81
CA LEU A 125 -13.75 3.17 -5.53
C LEU A 125 -14.73 3.50 -4.40
N VAL A 126 -15.44 4.63 -4.51
CA VAL A 126 -16.34 5.10 -3.44
C VAL A 126 -17.60 5.74 -4.01
N ALA A 127 -18.77 5.28 -3.54
CA ALA A 127 -20.06 5.76 -3.99
C ALA A 127 -20.74 6.71 -2.98
N PRO A 128 -21.61 7.64 -3.44
CA PRO A 128 -22.52 8.36 -2.55
C PRO A 128 -23.32 7.39 -1.64
N GLY A 129 -23.43 7.73 -0.36
CA GLY A 129 -24.05 6.92 0.69
C GLY A 129 -23.14 5.83 1.29
N GLN A 130 -21.96 5.58 0.71
CA GLN A 130 -21.01 4.61 1.26
C GLN A 130 -20.47 5.10 2.61
N THR A 131 -20.39 4.18 3.58
CA THR A 131 -19.72 4.44 4.85
C THR A 131 -18.21 4.38 4.66
N VAL A 132 -17.52 5.38 5.21
CA VAL A 132 -16.06 5.46 5.26
C VAL A 132 -15.61 5.78 6.67
N TRP A 133 -14.34 5.55 6.96
CA TRP A 133 -13.71 5.93 8.21
C TRP A 133 -12.62 6.96 7.95
N LEU A 134 -12.66 8.04 8.71
CA LEU A 134 -11.76 9.16 8.58
C LEU A 134 -10.74 9.09 9.72
N SER A 135 -9.47 9.22 9.39
CA SER A 135 -8.41 9.34 10.38
C SER A 135 -7.50 10.50 10.00
N ARG A 136 -7.20 11.37 10.95
CA ARG A 136 -6.28 12.49 10.74
C ARG A 136 -4.84 12.08 11.01
N ASP A 137 -3.89 12.83 10.48
CA ASP A 137 -2.51 12.78 10.93
C ASP A 137 -2.35 13.79 12.09
N VAL A 138 -1.50 14.81 11.95
CA VAL A 138 -1.26 15.81 12.99
C VAL A 138 -2.25 16.97 12.88
N SER A 139 -2.45 17.48 11.67
CA SER A 139 -3.33 18.61 11.38
C SER A 139 -4.78 18.15 11.25
N ASP A 140 -5.71 18.96 11.74
CA ASP A 140 -7.14 18.68 11.61
C ASP A 140 -7.74 19.21 10.30
N ALA A 141 -7.47 20.46 9.98
CA ALA A 141 -8.02 21.12 8.79
C ALA A 141 -7.00 22.09 8.18
N ASP A 142 -7.16 22.38 6.89
CA ASP A 142 -6.38 23.41 6.22
C ASP A 142 -6.97 24.81 6.39
N ARG A 143 -6.26 25.81 5.84
CA ARG A 143 -6.66 27.23 5.85
C ARG A 143 -8.00 27.53 5.15
N TYR A 144 -8.54 26.59 4.39
CA TYR A 144 -9.82 26.71 3.68
C TYR A 144 -10.96 25.99 4.42
N GLY A 145 -10.66 25.39 5.58
CA GLY A 145 -11.64 24.64 6.37
C GLY A 145 -11.91 23.23 5.84
N ARG A 146 -11.06 22.70 4.96
CA ARG A 146 -11.16 21.29 4.54
C ARG A 146 -10.52 20.41 5.60
N LEU A 147 -11.19 19.33 6.00
CA LEU A 147 -10.62 18.33 6.89
C LEU A 147 -9.47 17.61 6.19
N LEU A 148 -8.36 17.45 6.89
CA LEU A 148 -7.17 16.75 6.40
C LEU A 148 -7.22 15.30 6.89
N ARG A 149 -7.45 14.34 6.00
CA ARG A 149 -7.72 12.94 6.38
C ARG A 149 -7.06 11.93 5.46
N TYR A 150 -6.65 10.83 6.07
CA TYR A 150 -6.68 9.52 5.41
C TYR A 150 -8.10 8.97 5.45
N VAL A 151 -8.58 8.47 4.31
CA VAL A 151 -9.95 7.97 4.16
C VAL A 151 -9.91 6.47 3.93
N TRP A 152 -10.59 5.71 4.78
CA TRP A 152 -10.68 4.27 4.70
C TRP A 152 -12.04 3.86 4.14
N ILE A 153 -12.07 3.10 3.05
CA ILE A 153 -13.28 2.58 2.40
C ILE A 153 -13.87 1.38 3.13
N GLU A 154 -13.06 0.71 3.95
CA GLU A 154 -13.43 -0.33 4.90
C GLU A 154 -12.74 -0.05 6.23
N ARG A 155 -13.37 -0.40 7.35
CA ARG A 155 -12.76 -0.23 8.67
C ARG A 155 -11.52 -1.13 8.78
N PRO A 156 -10.34 -0.58 9.10
CA PRO A 156 -9.20 -1.43 9.38
C PRO A 156 -9.29 -2.05 10.78
N ASP A 157 -8.75 -3.26 10.93
CA ASP A 157 -8.56 -3.89 12.24
C ASP A 157 -7.28 -3.35 12.89
N ASP A 158 -6.21 -3.23 12.10
CA ASP A 158 -4.98 -2.52 12.46
C ASP A 158 -4.67 -1.39 11.46
N PRO A 159 -4.82 -0.10 11.84
CA PRO A 159 -4.53 1.02 10.95
C PRO A 159 -3.03 1.21 10.63
N ALA A 160 -2.14 0.47 11.29
CA ALA A 160 -0.70 0.44 11.00
C ALA A 160 -0.28 -0.71 10.07
N ASP A 161 -1.18 -1.68 9.79
CA ASP A 161 -0.86 -2.78 8.88
C ASP A 161 -0.77 -2.29 7.43
N GLU A 162 0.39 -2.50 6.79
CA GLU A 162 0.62 -2.05 5.40
C GLU A 162 -0.37 -2.69 4.41
N GLY A 163 -0.82 -3.93 4.65
CA GLY A 163 -1.76 -4.62 3.79
C GLY A 163 -3.17 -4.02 3.86
N GLU A 164 -3.61 -3.68 5.07
CA GLU A 164 -4.86 -2.96 5.30
C GLU A 164 -4.81 -1.54 4.75
N ILE A 165 -3.70 -0.82 4.94
CA ILE A 165 -3.48 0.48 4.30
C ILE A 165 -3.60 0.33 2.77
N ALA A 166 -2.91 -0.64 2.18
CA ALA A 166 -2.91 -0.85 0.73
C ALA A 166 -4.29 -1.23 0.18
N GLY A 167 -5.08 -2.01 0.93
CA GLY A 167 -6.36 -2.56 0.47
C GLY A 167 -7.58 -1.72 0.84
N LYS A 168 -7.52 -0.96 1.93
CA LYS A 168 -8.68 -0.30 2.54
C LYS A 168 -8.56 1.21 2.62
N MET A 169 -7.38 1.81 2.42
CA MET A 169 -7.23 3.26 2.44
C MET A 169 -7.29 3.85 1.03
N LEU A 170 -8.28 4.71 0.77
CA LEU A 170 -8.48 5.38 -0.52
C LEU A 170 -7.22 6.13 -0.98
N ASN A 171 -6.57 6.88 -0.08
CA ASN A 171 -5.35 7.62 -0.38
C ASN A 171 -4.25 6.69 -0.92
N ALA A 172 -4.05 5.55 -0.24
CA ALA A 172 -3.05 4.56 -0.61
C ALA A 172 -3.38 3.86 -1.93
N ILE A 173 -4.64 3.48 -2.12
CA ILE A 173 -5.11 2.84 -3.36
C ILE A 173 -4.85 3.77 -4.55
N LEU A 174 -5.18 5.06 -4.43
CA LEU A 174 -4.95 6.04 -5.50
C LEU A 174 -3.47 6.21 -5.86
N VAL A 175 -2.57 6.23 -4.87
CA VAL A 175 -1.11 6.30 -5.09
C VAL A 175 -0.61 5.01 -5.71
N ARG A 176 -0.91 3.86 -5.09
CA ARG A 176 -0.45 2.54 -5.53
C ARG A 176 -0.93 2.22 -6.94
N ASP A 177 -2.13 2.64 -7.31
CA ASP A 177 -2.69 2.31 -8.62
C ASP A 177 -2.31 3.37 -9.67
N GLY A 178 -1.50 4.37 -9.31
CA GLY A 178 -0.92 5.35 -10.22
C GLY A 178 -1.88 6.45 -10.67
N TYR A 179 -2.83 6.85 -9.81
CA TYR A 179 -3.77 7.94 -10.08
C TYR A 179 -3.51 9.20 -9.25
N ALA A 180 -2.55 9.14 -8.32
CA ALA A 180 -2.10 10.28 -7.53
C ALA A 180 -0.58 10.31 -7.41
N GLN A 181 -0.03 11.51 -7.23
CA GLN A 181 1.38 11.71 -6.85
C GLN A 181 1.49 11.91 -5.36
N VAL A 182 2.60 11.46 -4.79
CA VAL A 182 2.90 11.64 -3.37
C VAL A 182 3.28 13.08 -3.10
N LYS A 183 2.74 13.65 -2.02
CA LYS A 183 3.09 15.00 -1.56
C LYS A 183 3.47 14.98 -0.10
N ARG A 184 4.50 15.77 0.21
CA ARG A 184 4.99 15.98 1.57
C ARG A 184 4.61 17.36 2.06
N TYR A 185 3.61 17.43 2.94
CA TYR A 185 3.24 18.66 3.65
C TYR A 185 3.44 18.45 5.15
N LYS A 186 4.40 19.17 5.75
CA LYS A 186 4.60 19.11 7.20
C LYS A 186 3.43 19.82 7.91
N PRO A 187 2.98 19.33 9.07
CA PRO A 187 3.49 18.17 9.84
C PRO A 187 2.95 16.79 9.41
N ASP A 188 2.04 16.72 8.44
CA ASP A 188 1.31 15.51 8.05
C ASP A 188 2.12 14.59 7.12
N THR A 189 3.11 13.90 7.70
CA THR A 189 4.08 13.10 6.94
C THR A 189 4.14 11.63 7.35
N THR A 190 3.23 11.14 8.19
CA THR A 190 3.29 9.80 8.78
C THR A 190 3.40 8.67 7.76
N LEU A 191 2.61 8.71 6.67
CA LEU A 191 2.62 7.69 5.61
C LEU A 191 3.47 8.04 4.39
N HIS A 192 4.25 9.12 4.45
CA HIS A 192 4.95 9.63 3.28
C HIS A 192 5.85 8.59 2.62
N ASP A 193 6.70 7.92 3.40
CA ASP A 193 7.71 7.01 2.84
C ASP A 193 7.09 5.73 2.28
N LEU A 194 5.97 5.29 2.87
CA LEU A 194 5.17 4.19 2.34
C LEU A 194 4.54 4.58 0.99
N PHE A 195 3.89 5.75 0.94
CA PHE A 195 3.29 6.24 -0.29
C PHE A 195 4.34 6.48 -1.37
N GLN A 196 5.51 7.03 -1.03
CA GLN A 196 6.59 7.25 -1.99
C GLN A 196 7.02 5.95 -2.64
N ARG A 197 7.22 4.90 -1.83
CA ARG A 197 7.58 3.57 -2.31
C ARG A 197 6.56 3.04 -3.34
N TRP A 198 5.27 3.09 -3.00
CA TRP A 198 4.20 2.64 -3.90
C TRP A 198 4.00 3.52 -5.12
N GLY A 199 4.21 4.83 -4.99
CA GLY A 199 4.17 5.77 -6.11
C GLY A 199 5.28 5.51 -7.12
N ASP A 200 6.50 5.22 -6.64
CA ASP A 200 7.65 4.87 -7.47
C ASP A 200 7.41 3.55 -8.20
N GLU A 201 6.87 2.53 -7.51
CA GLU A 201 6.47 1.27 -8.13
C GLU A 201 5.37 1.47 -9.19
N ALA A 202 4.35 2.30 -8.88
CA ALA A 202 3.28 2.61 -9.82
C ALA A 202 3.79 3.28 -11.10
N ALA A 203 4.73 4.22 -10.95
CA ALA A 203 5.37 4.87 -12.08
C ALA A 203 6.23 3.90 -12.91
N ALA A 204 7.04 3.06 -12.25
CA ALA A 204 7.89 2.07 -12.92
C ALA A 204 7.07 1.04 -13.72
N ASP A 205 5.90 0.66 -13.22
CA ASP A 205 4.99 -0.28 -13.87
C ASP A 205 4.08 0.37 -14.94
N GLY A 206 4.12 1.71 -15.06
CA GLY A 206 3.22 2.45 -15.95
C GLY A 206 1.74 2.37 -15.55
N ARG A 207 1.46 2.25 -14.24
CA ARG A 207 0.10 2.21 -13.71
C ARG A 207 -0.59 3.58 -13.80
N GLY A 208 -1.90 3.54 -14.04
CA GLY A 208 -2.78 4.71 -14.05
C GLY A 208 -2.33 5.82 -15.01
N VAL A 209 -2.32 7.05 -14.51
CA VAL A 209 -1.99 8.26 -15.27
C VAL A 209 -0.85 9.08 -14.65
N THR A 210 -0.38 8.74 -13.45
CA THR A 210 0.65 9.51 -12.72
C THR A 210 1.90 9.80 -13.54
N TYR A 211 2.41 8.82 -14.30
CA TYR A 211 3.62 8.98 -15.12
C TYR A 211 3.46 9.96 -16.30
N LYS A 212 2.23 10.35 -16.66
CA LYS A 212 1.95 11.25 -17.78
C LYS A 212 2.08 12.73 -17.42
N TRP A 213 2.07 13.03 -16.12
CA TRP A 213 2.12 14.40 -15.59
C TRP A 213 3.12 14.55 -14.44
N ALA A 214 4.04 13.58 -14.30
CA ALA A 214 5.16 13.59 -13.37
C ALA A 214 6.25 14.59 -13.78
#